data_AF-A0A932E9X6-F1
#
_entry.id   AF-A0A932E9X6-F1
#
_cell.length_a   1.000
_cell.length_b   1.000
_cell.length_c   1.000
_cell.angle_alpha   90.00
_cell.angle_beta   90.00
_cell.angle_gamma   90.00
#
_symmetry.space_group_name_H-M   'P 1'
#
loop_
_entity.id
_entity.type
_entity.pdbx_description
1 polymer ?
#
loop_
_entity_poly.entity_id
_entity_poly.type
_entity_poly.pdbx_seq_one_letter_code
_entity_poly.pdbx_strand_id
1 'polypeptide(L)'
;QPEASSVLAPLLARPDLSAGHAARATDLALTWLDRFHDQPEAQFVFHSLLARPDLSAGHAARATDPALTWLDRFHDQPESGFVLAPLLARPDLSAGHAARATDLALGWLDRFHDQPKSDFVLAPLLARPDLSARHAARATDLALTWLDRFHDSDGTNFVLKRILARLDLSARHAARATDLALTWLDRFHDQPESGFVLAPLLARPDLNPQHAGKIAIYVRVWLAKFNTEEKAGFVLAGWCLGALADQIPDEVRGWAQNWAENFPRAGGGGPAHILRLGALATATQAGKEAATTAVDWTRSHRNHPLCTQVLLALFLHHPTTDGLVETTVRWGLHIGWHRGPSTVRRPLAYALLRLPPDDPRRDEIEVLLENTD
;
A
#
# COMPACT_ATOMS: atom_id res chain seq x y z
N GLN A 1 -38.20 -7.30 5.57
CA GLN A 1 -38.64 -7.47 4.17
C GLN A 1 -37.43 -7.24 3.28
N PRO A 2 -37.26 -7.96 2.16
CA PRO A 2 -36.10 -7.82 1.27
C PRO A 2 -35.86 -6.39 0.76
N GLU A 3 -36.93 -5.62 0.58
CA GLU A 3 -36.94 -4.24 0.08
C GLU A 3 -36.21 -3.26 1.02
N ALA A 4 -36.02 -3.64 2.29
CA ALA A 4 -35.29 -2.81 3.25
C ALA A 4 -33.82 -2.59 2.87
N SER A 5 -33.25 -3.42 1.97
CA SER A 5 -31.92 -3.20 1.39
C SER A 5 -31.77 -1.79 0.78
N SER A 6 -32.83 -1.29 0.13
CA SER A 6 -32.88 0.05 -0.49
C SER A 6 -32.77 1.21 0.51
N VAL A 7 -33.05 0.97 1.79
CA VAL A 7 -32.92 1.97 2.87
C VAL A 7 -31.65 1.75 3.67
N LEU A 8 -31.31 0.48 3.95
CA LEU A 8 -30.14 0.11 4.75
C LEU A 8 -28.83 0.48 4.07
N ALA A 9 -28.68 0.21 2.77
CA ALA A 9 -27.43 0.51 2.06
C ALA A 9 -27.11 2.03 2.03
N PRO A 10 -28.04 2.93 1.64
CA PRO A 10 -27.80 4.36 1.73
C PRO A 10 -27.58 4.86 3.16
N LEU A 11 -28.28 4.29 4.15
CA LEU A 11 -28.09 4.66 5.56
C LEU A 11 -26.68 4.30 6.04
N LEU A 12 -26.16 3.14 5.67
CA LEU A 12 -24.80 2.70 6.00
C LEU A 12 -23.73 3.57 5.31
N ALA A 13 -24.01 4.11 4.14
CA ALA A 13 -23.07 4.92 3.37
C ALA A 13 -22.94 6.37 3.88
N ARG A 14 -23.73 6.78 4.88
CA ARG A 14 -23.71 8.15 5.41
C ARG A 14 -22.53 8.39 6.36
N PRO A 15 -21.58 9.28 6.02
CA PRO A 15 -20.44 9.59 6.89
C PRO A 15 -20.78 10.54 8.04
N ASP A 16 -21.95 11.18 8.01
CA ASP A 16 -22.37 12.23 8.95
C ASP A 16 -23.19 11.70 10.14
N LEU A 17 -23.37 10.37 10.23
CA LEU A 17 -24.05 9.75 11.36
C LEU A 17 -23.20 9.87 12.64
N SER A 18 -23.84 10.21 13.76
CA SER A 18 -23.18 10.05 15.07
C SER A 18 -22.85 8.58 15.32
N ALA A 19 -21.82 8.32 16.11
CA ALA A 19 -21.36 6.95 16.40
C ALA A 19 -22.51 6.02 16.86
N GLY A 20 -23.43 6.52 17.69
CA GLY A 20 -24.61 5.75 18.14
C GLY A 20 -25.60 5.42 17.01
N HIS A 21 -25.87 6.36 16.10
CA HIS A 21 -26.72 6.10 14.93
C HIS A 21 -26.04 5.17 13.93
N ALA A 22 -24.74 5.34 13.73
CA ALA A 22 -23.95 4.50 12.85
C ALA A 22 -23.92 3.05 13.35
N ALA A 23 -23.73 2.84 14.67
CA ALA A 23 -23.82 1.51 15.29
C ALA A 23 -25.21 0.89 15.13
N ARG A 24 -26.27 1.67 15.35
CA ARG A 24 -27.65 1.17 15.18
C ARG A 24 -27.97 0.80 13.73
N ALA A 25 -27.48 1.56 12.74
CA ALA A 25 -27.62 1.23 11.33
C ALA A 25 -26.90 -0.10 11.00
N THR A 26 -25.71 -0.30 11.55
CA THR A 26 -24.96 -1.56 11.45
C THR A 26 -25.75 -2.73 12.05
N ASP A 27 -26.30 -2.59 13.25
CA ASP A 27 -27.08 -3.65 13.89
C ASP A 27 -28.35 -4.02 13.10
N LEU A 28 -29.03 -3.01 12.54
CA LEU A 28 -30.19 -3.22 11.68
C LEU A 28 -29.81 -3.96 10.38
N ALA A 29 -28.69 -3.58 9.77
CA ALA A 29 -28.19 -4.23 8.57
C ALA A 29 -27.80 -5.70 8.82
N LEU A 30 -27.09 -5.97 9.92
CA LEU A 30 -26.73 -7.33 10.32
C LEU A 30 -27.97 -8.18 10.64
N THR A 31 -28.93 -7.62 11.37
CA THR A 31 -30.21 -8.31 11.65
C THR A 31 -30.98 -8.63 10.37
N TRP A 32 -30.90 -7.76 9.37
CA TRP A 32 -31.49 -8.00 8.06
C TRP A 32 -30.73 -9.11 7.30
N LEU A 33 -29.39 -9.07 7.30
CA LEU A 33 -28.55 -10.10 6.68
C LEU A 33 -28.73 -11.48 7.34
N ASP A 34 -28.96 -11.55 8.65
CA ASP A 34 -29.28 -12.82 9.34
C ASP A 34 -30.48 -13.54 8.69
N ARG A 35 -31.37 -12.82 7.98
CA ARG A 35 -32.56 -13.36 7.31
C ARG A 35 -32.48 -13.39 5.78
N PHE A 36 -31.76 -12.45 5.18
CA PHE A 36 -31.80 -12.20 3.74
C PHE A 36 -30.42 -12.18 3.07
N HIS A 37 -29.37 -12.66 3.76
CA HIS A 37 -28.01 -12.68 3.21
C HIS A 37 -27.86 -13.51 1.94
N ASP A 38 -28.80 -14.38 1.60
CA ASP A 38 -28.75 -15.27 0.45
C ASP A 38 -29.51 -14.74 -0.77
N GLN A 39 -30.08 -13.53 -0.68
CA GLN A 39 -30.81 -12.85 -1.74
C GLN A 39 -29.87 -12.02 -2.63
N PRO A 40 -30.15 -11.85 -3.93
CA PRO A 40 -29.31 -11.03 -4.82
C PRO A 40 -29.13 -9.58 -4.34
N GLU A 41 -30.15 -8.99 -3.71
CA GLU A 41 -30.14 -7.62 -3.19
C GLU A 41 -29.23 -7.43 -1.97
N ALA A 42 -28.82 -8.54 -1.32
CA ALA A 42 -27.91 -8.48 -0.18
C ALA A 42 -26.56 -7.85 -0.57
N GLN A 43 -26.17 -7.89 -1.85
CA GLN A 43 -24.96 -7.24 -2.36
C GLN A 43 -24.88 -5.76 -1.97
N PHE A 44 -26.00 -5.02 -1.97
CA PHE A 44 -26.00 -3.59 -1.66
C PHE A 44 -25.71 -3.35 -0.19
N VAL A 45 -26.30 -4.17 0.68
CA VAL A 45 -26.08 -4.10 2.12
C VAL A 45 -24.65 -4.56 2.45
N PHE A 46 -24.16 -5.64 1.85
CA PHE A 46 -22.78 -6.09 2.02
C PHE A 46 -21.77 -5.04 1.56
N HIS A 47 -21.97 -4.47 0.37
CA HIS A 47 -21.10 -3.43 -0.17
C HIS A 47 -20.95 -2.27 0.82
N SER A 48 -22.06 -1.68 1.25
CA SER A 48 -22.04 -0.54 2.17
C SER A 48 -21.58 -0.92 3.57
N LEU A 49 -21.91 -2.11 4.07
CA LEU A 49 -21.53 -2.55 5.41
C LEU A 49 -20.02 -2.82 5.49
N LEU A 50 -19.47 -3.61 4.56
CA LEU A 50 -18.05 -3.99 4.54
C LEU A 50 -17.14 -2.79 4.26
N ALA A 51 -17.61 -1.80 3.50
CA ALA A 51 -16.86 -0.57 3.22
C ALA A 51 -16.67 0.34 4.45
N ARG A 52 -17.40 0.10 5.55
CA ARG A 52 -17.31 0.94 6.75
C ARG A 52 -16.02 0.69 7.53
N PRO A 53 -15.18 1.70 7.75
CA PRO A 53 -13.94 1.54 8.51
C PRO A 53 -14.16 1.45 10.02
N ASP A 54 -15.33 1.87 10.51
CA ASP A 54 -15.66 1.99 11.94
C ASP A 54 -16.40 0.76 12.51
N LEU A 55 -16.49 -0.34 11.75
CA LEU A 55 -17.03 -1.59 12.27
C LEU A 55 -16.19 -2.12 13.43
N SER A 56 -16.86 -2.47 14.54
CA SER A 56 -16.22 -3.25 15.59
C SER A 56 -15.77 -4.61 15.05
N ALA A 57 -14.77 -5.23 15.68
CA ALA A 57 -14.30 -6.57 15.29
C ALA A 57 -15.44 -7.61 15.28
N GLY A 58 -16.37 -7.52 16.26
CA GLY A 58 -17.54 -8.40 16.31
C GLY A 58 -18.53 -8.16 15.17
N HIS A 59 -18.77 -6.91 14.78
CA HIS A 59 -19.63 -6.58 13.64
C HIS A 59 -19.01 -7.00 12.31
N ALA A 60 -17.70 -6.80 12.15
CA ALA A 60 -16.97 -7.22 10.96
C ALA A 60 -17.00 -8.74 10.78
N ALA A 61 -16.77 -9.50 11.86
CA ALA A 61 -16.87 -10.96 11.84
C ALA A 61 -18.28 -11.43 11.44
N ARG A 62 -19.33 -10.84 12.04
CA ARG A 62 -20.73 -11.15 11.70
C ARG A 62 -21.12 -10.82 10.26
N ALA A 63 -20.46 -9.84 9.62
CA ALA A 63 -20.70 -9.52 8.21
C ALA A 63 -19.92 -10.44 7.24
N THR A 64 -18.77 -10.95 7.68
CA THR A 64 -17.81 -11.66 6.82
C THR A 64 -18.32 -13.03 6.39
N ASP A 65 -18.76 -13.89 7.31
CA ASP A 65 -19.22 -15.24 6.97
C ASP A 65 -20.43 -15.24 6.03
N PRO A 66 -21.48 -14.41 6.25
CA PRO A 66 -22.59 -14.32 5.32
C PRO A 66 -22.18 -13.76 3.96
N ALA A 67 -21.22 -12.82 3.90
CA ALA A 67 -20.74 -12.26 2.64
C ALA A 67 -19.99 -13.32 1.81
N LEU A 68 -19.14 -14.12 2.44
CA LEU A 68 -18.45 -15.23 1.78
C LEU A 68 -19.44 -16.30 1.29
N THR A 69 -20.46 -16.61 2.10
CA THR A 69 -21.54 -17.54 1.72
C THR A 69 -22.34 -17.03 0.53
N TRP A 70 -22.67 -15.73 0.51
CA TRP A 70 -23.32 -15.09 -0.62
C TRP A 70 -22.44 -15.13 -1.88
N LEU A 71 -21.15 -14.82 -1.73
CA LEU A 71 -20.18 -14.89 -2.83
C LEU A 71 -20.08 -16.31 -3.40
N ASP A 72 -20.08 -17.36 -2.58
CA ASP A 72 -20.10 -18.74 -3.08
C ASP A 72 -21.32 -19.01 -3.98
N ARG A 73 -22.47 -18.45 -3.62
CA ARG A 73 -23.72 -18.62 -4.38
C ARG A 73 -23.76 -17.81 -5.66
N PHE A 74 -23.23 -16.59 -5.65
CA PHE A 74 -23.35 -15.63 -6.75
C PHE A 74 -22.03 -15.35 -7.48
N HIS A 75 -20.96 -16.13 -7.24
CA HIS A 75 -19.61 -15.93 -7.79
C HIS A 75 -19.56 -15.78 -9.32
N ASP A 76 -20.58 -16.26 -10.02
CA ASP A 76 -20.72 -16.20 -11.47
C ASP A 76 -21.33 -14.90 -12.00
N GLN A 77 -21.67 -13.94 -11.13
CA GLN A 77 -22.28 -12.66 -11.49
C GLN A 77 -21.24 -11.52 -11.48
N PRO A 78 -21.29 -10.59 -12.45
CA PRO A 78 -20.48 -9.36 -12.41
C PRO A 78 -20.64 -8.56 -11.10
N GLU A 79 -21.86 -8.58 -10.55
CA GLU A 79 -22.24 -7.92 -9.30
C GLU A 79 -21.43 -8.37 -8.09
N SER A 80 -20.87 -9.59 -8.09
CA SER A 80 -20.02 -10.06 -6.99
C SER A 80 -18.78 -9.19 -6.80
N GLY A 81 -18.31 -8.49 -7.83
CA GLY A 81 -17.23 -7.51 -7.71
C GLY A 81 -17.52 -6.43 -6.66
N PHE A 82 -18.79 -6.02 -6.50
CA PHE A 82 -19.17 -5.00 -5.50
C PHE A 82 -19.06 -5.48 -4.06
N VAL A 83 -19.14 -6.79 -3.82
CA VAL A 83 -18.96 -7.39 -2.48
C VAL A 83 -17.50 -7.77 -2.26
N LEU A 84 -16.82 -8.31 -3.29
CA LEU A 84 -15.41 -8.68 -3.24
C LEU A 84 -14.51 -7.47 -2.92
N ALA A 85 -14.73 -6.33 -3.58
CA ALA A 85 -13.89 -5.15 -3.42
C ALA A 85 -13.78 -4.66 -1.95
N PRO A 86 -14.88 -4.34 -1.25
CA PRO A 86 -14.80 -3.92 0.15
C PRO A 86 -14.40 -5.06 1.09
N LEU A 87 -14.75 -6.32 0.78
CA LEU A 87 -14.31 -7.47 1.58
C LEU A 87 -12.78 -7.60 1.58
N LEU A 88 -12.15 -7.58 0.40
CA LEU A 88 -10.70 -7.65 0.25
C LEU A 88 -9.99 -6.47 0.93
N ALA A 89 -10.62 -5.30 0.96
CA ALA A 89 -10.08 -4.11 1.59
C ALA A 89 -10.07 -4.16 3.13
N ARG A 90 -10.76 -5.14 3.77
CA ARG A 90 -10.78 -5.29 5.22
C ARG A 90 -9.43 -5.78 5.76
N PRO A 91 -8.74 -5.01 6.63
CA PRO A 91 -7.46 -5.42 7.20
C PRO A 91 -7.61 -6.44 8.35
N ASP A 92 -8.81 -6.62 8.88
CA ASP A 92 -9.12 -7.41 10.08
C ASP A 92 -9.73 -8.78 9.78
N LEU A 93 -9.65 -9.24 8.52
CA LEU A 93 -10.01 -10.61 8.16
C LEU A 93 -9.09 -11.61 8.88
N SER A 94 -9.65 -12.70 9.37
CA SER A 94 -8.86 -13.85 9.79
C SER A 94 -8.07 -14.41 8.60
N ALA A 95 -6.96 -15.11 8.84
CA ALA A 95 -6.18 -15.73 7.76
C ALA A 95 -7.02 -16.66 6.88
N GLY A 96 -7.95 -17.43 7.47
CA GLY A 96 -8.86 -18.29 6.72
C GLY A 96 -9.86 -17.52 5.86
N HIS A 97 -10.44 -16.43 6.39
CA HIS A 97 -11.36 -15.57 5.63
C HIS A 97 -10.65 -14.84 4.50
N ALA A 98 -9.44 -14.35 4.73
CA ALA A 98 -8.61 -13.70 3.73
C ALA A 98 -8.24 -14.63 2.57
N ALA A 99 -7.83 -15.87 2.89
CA ALA A 99 -7.57 -16.89 1.89
C ALA A 99 -8.82 -17.20 1.06
N ARG A 100 -9.98 -17.36 1.71
CA ARG A 100 -11.24 -17.62 1.01
C ARG A 100 -11.68 -16.45 0.12
N ALA A 101 -11.58 -15.21 0.60
CA ALA A 101 -11.89 -14.03 -0.18
C ALA A 101 -10.95 -13.89 -1.40
N THR A 102 -9.67 -14.24 -1.22
CA THR A 102 -8.67 -14.28 -2.30
C THR A 102 -9.04 -15.30 -3.37
N ASP A 103 -9.39 -16.52 -2.98
CA ASP A 103 -9.80 -17.58 -3.91
C ASP A 103 -11.03 -17.17 -4.73
N LEU A 104 -12.03 -16.60 -4.07
CA LEU A 104 -13.25 -16.10 -4.73
C LEU A 104 -12.94 -14.94 -5.68
N ALA A 105 -12.07 -14.02 -5.28
CA ALA A 105 -11.66 -12.89 -6.14
C ALA A 105 -10.92 -13.37 -7.38
N LEU A 106 -10.00 -14.32 -7.24
CA LEU A 106 -9.26 -14.90 -8.36
C LEU A 106 -10.18 -15.67 -9.30
N GLY A 107 -11.10 -16.48 -8.76
CA GLY A 107 -12.10 -17.18 -9.59
C GLY A 107 -13.04 -16.24 -10.34
N TRP A 108 -13.45 -15.14 -9.69
CA TRP A 108 -14.23 -14.09 -10.34
C TRP A 108 -13.43 -13.39 -11.45
N LEU A 109 -12.17 -13.02 -11.19
CA LEU A 109 -11.30 -12.39 -12.17
C LEU A 109 -10.96 -13.31 -13.34
N ASP A 110 -10.83 -14.63 -13.15
CA ASP A 110 -10.64 -15.56 -14.26
C ASP A 110 -11.76 -15.44 -15.30
N ARG A 111 -12.98 -15.09 -14.86
CA ARG A 111 -14.12 -14.85 -15.76
C ARG A 111 -14.27 -13.41 -16.21
N PHE A 112 -13.94 -12.44 -15.36
CA PHE A 112 -14.33 -11.03 -15.56
C PHE A 112 -13.15 -10.05 -15.62
N HIS A 113 -11.89 -10.49 -15.59
CA HIS A 113 -10.70 -9.62 -15.69
C HIS A 113 -10.65 -8.78 -16.97
N ASP A 114 -11.52 -9.02 -17.94
CA ASP A 114 -11.52 -8.37 -19.23
C ASP A 114 -12.59 -7.27 -19.33
N GLN A 115 -13.20 -6.90 -18.19
CA GLN A 115 -14.15 -5.81 -18.01
C GLN A 115 -13.49 -4.55 -17.42
N PRO A 116 -13.95 -3.33 -17.79
CA PRO A 116 -13.39 -2.08 -17.25
C PRO A 116 -13.44 -1.98 -15.73
N LYS A 117 -14.53 -2.46 -15.10
CA LYS A 117 -14.75 -2.36 -13.64
C LYS A 117 -14.01 -3.41 -12.80
N SER A 118 -13.17 -4.23 -13.42
CA SER A 118 -12.40 -5.25 -12.69
C SER A 118 -11.25 -4.66 -11.88
N ASP A 119 -10.90 -3.40 -12.11
CA ASP A 119 -9.99 -2.60 -11.29
C ASP A 119 -10.46 -2.55 -9.81
N PHE A 120 -11.77 -2.50 -9.57
CA PHE A 120 -12.34 -2.51 -8.21
C PHE A 120 -12.01 -3.77 -7.42
N VAL A 121 -11.78 -4.92 -8.09
CA VAL A 121 -11.37 -6.17 -7.44
C VAL A 121 -9.85 -6.34 -7.49
N LEU A 122 -9.21 -5.99 -8.61
CA LEU A 122 -7.75 -6.09 -8.78
C LEU A 122 -6.99 -5.23 -7.78
N ALA A 123 -7.38 -3.98 -7.59
CA ALA A 123 -6.66 -3.05 -6.72
C ALA A 123 -6.63 -3.50 -5.24
N PRO A 124 -7.75 -3.83 -4.58
CA PRO A 124 -7.71 -4.33 -3.20
C PRO A 124 -7.10 -5.75 -3.11
N LEU A 125 -7.25 -6.60 -4.13
CA LEU A 125 -6.56 -7.90 -4.16
C LEU A 125 -5.04 -7.73 -4.17
N LEU A 126 -4.50 -6.90 -5.06
CA LEU A 126 -3.06 -6.59 -5.12
C LEU A 126 -2.55 -5.90 -3.86
N ALA A 127 -3.44 -5.23 -3.10
CA ALA A 127 -3.10 -4.58 -1.85
C ALA A 127 -2.94 -5.54 -0.66
N ARG A 128 -3.39 -6.79 -0.77
CA ARG A 128 -3.31 -7.79 0.30
C ARG A 128 -1.85 -8.19 0.57
N PRO A 129 -1.32 -7.98 1.78
CA PRO A 129 0.04 -8.37 2.13
C PRO A 129 0.21 -9.87 2.40
N ASP A 130 -0.89 -10.59 2.59
CA ASP A 130 -0.95 -11.99 3.03
C ASP A 130 -1.27 -12.96 1.88
N LEU A 131 -1.04 -12.54 0.63
CA LEU A 131 -1.16 -13.42 -0.52
C LEU A 131 -0.05 -14.46 -0.53
N SER A 132 -0.41 -15.73 -0.74
CA SER A 132 0.57 -16.76 -1.07
C SER A 132 1.31 -16.39 -2.37
N ALA A 133 2.54 -16.89 -2.56
CA ALA A 133 3.31 -16.63 -3.78
C ALA A 133 2.54 -17.01 -5.06
N ARG A 134 1.76 -18.12 -5.02
CA ARG A 134 0.89 -18.53 -6.12
C ARG A 134 -0.23 -17.52 -6.39
N HIS A 135 -0.92 -17.04 -5.35
CA HIS A 135 -2.00 -16.05 -5.50
C HIS A 135 -1.46 -14.69 -5.96
N ALA A 136 -0.31 -14.27 -5.43
CA ALA A 136 0.42 -13.09 -5.84
C ALA A 136 0.74 -13.10 -7.34
N ALA A 137 1.33 -14.20 -7.84
CA ALA A 137 1.67 -14.37 -9.25
C ALA A 137 0.40 -14.32 -10.12
N ARG A 138 -0.67 -15.03 -9.73
CA ARG A 138 -1.92 -15.04 -10.51
C ARG A 138 -2.59 -13.66 -10.55
N ALA A 139 -2.69 -12.97 -9.41
CA ALA A 139 -3.24 -11.61 -9.34
C ALA A 139 -2.42 -10.64 -10.20
N THR A 140 -1.09 -10.79 -10.21
CA THR A 140 -0.17 -10.01 -11.05
C THR A 140 -0.43 -10.25 -12.53
N ASP A 141 -0.53 -11.49 -12.98
CA ASP A 141 -0.81 -11.82 -14.39
C ASP A 141 -2.15 -11.23 -14.85
N LEU A 142 -3.20 -11.36 -14.04
CA LEU A 142 -4.52 -10.80 -14.33
C LEU A 142 -4.49 -9.26 -14.38
N ALA A 143 -3.77 -8.62 -13.46
CA ALA A 143 -3.62 -7.17 -13.43
C ALA A 143 -2.87 -6.64 -14.66
N LEU A 144 -1.77 -7.28 -15.05
CA LEU A 144 -1.02 -6.88 -16.24
C LEU A 144 -1.85 -7.06 -17.52
N THR A 145 -2.61 -8.16 -17.61
CA THR A 145 -3.54 -8.40 -18.73
C THR A 145 -4.63 -7.34 -18.80
N TRP A 146 -5.22 -6.98 -17.65
CA TRP A 146 -6.21 -5.90 -17.58
C TRP A 146 -5.61 -4.55 -17.97
N LEU A 147 -4.42 -4.21 -17.46
CA LEU A 147 -3.71 -2.97 -17.77
C LEU A 147 -3.39 -2.83 -19.26
N ASP A 148 -3.03 -3.92 -19.94
CA ASP A 148 -2.82 -3.92 -21.39
C ASP A 148 -4.09 -3.52 -22.15
N ARG A 149 -5.25 -4.01 -21.72
CA ARG A 149 -6.53 -3.71 -22.36
C ARG A 149 -7.07 -2.33 -21.99
N PHE A 150 -6.91 -1.91 -20.74
CA PHE A 150 -7.59 -0.76 -20.15
C PHE A 150 -6.66 0.38 -19.74
N HIS A 151 -5.51 0.51 -20.41
CA HIS A 151 -4.45 1.45 -20.08
C HIS A 151 -4.84 2.93 -19.94
N ASP A 152 -5.99 3.38 -20.46
CA ASP A 152 -6.45 4.78 -20.32
C ASP A 152 -7.72 4.92 -19.44
N SER A 153 -8.15 3.87 -18.74
CA SER A 153 -9.36 3.92 -17.93
C SER A 153 -9.12 4.63 -16.60
N ASP A 154 -10.16 5.25 -16.01
CA ASP A 154 -10.10 5.94 -14.71
C ASP A 154 -9.53 5.06 -13.58
N GLY A 155 -9.72 3.73 -13.67
CA GLY A 155 -9.22 2.73 -12.72
C GLY A 155 -7.71 2.44 -12.80
N THR A 156 -7.04 2.87 -13.87
CA THR A 156 -5.68 2.41 -14.22
C THR A 156 -4.65 2.78 -13.18
N ASN A 157 -4.69 4.02 -12.69
CA ASN A 157 -3.76 4.50 -11.67
C ASN A 157 -3.88 3.71 -10.35
N PHE A 158 -5.09 3.24 -10.00
CA PHE A 158 -5.30 2.44 -8.80
C PHE A 158 -4.67 1.05 -8.92
N VAL A 159 -4.77 0.41 -10.08
CA VAL A 159 -4.12 -0.88 -10.33
C VAL A 159 -2.60 -0.70 -10.41
N LEU A 160 -2.11 0.30 -11.16
CA LEU A 160 -0.68 0.63 -11.28
C LEU A 160 -0.04 0.90 -9.92
N LYS A 161 -0.67 1.75 -9.08
CA LYS A 161 -0.19 2.03 -7.72
C LYS A 161 0.05 0.75 -6.92
N ARG A 162 -0.88 -0.21 -7.00
CA ARG A 162 -0.86 -1.42 -6.18
C ARG A 162 0.15 -2.44 -6.71
N ILE A 163 0.20 -2.66 -8.02
CA ILE A 163 1.18 -3.58 -8.61
C ILE A 163 2.60 -3.06 -8.45
N LEU A 164 2.86 -1.76 -8.63
CA LEU A 164 4.20 -1.19 -8.47
C LEU A 164 4.70 -1.24 -7.02
N ALA A 165 3.79 -1.19 -6.04
CA ALA A 165 4.14 -1.31 -4.63
C ALA A 165 4.55 -2.73 -4.21
N ARG A 166 4.31 -3.75 -5.04
CA ARG A 166 4.67 -5.14 -4.76
C ARG A 166 6.16 -5.38 -4.99
N LEU A 167 6.91 -5.66 -3.93
CA LEU A 167 8.35 -5.96 -4.02
C LEU A 167 8.66 -7.44 -4.29
N ASP A 168 7.64 -8.30 -4.28
CA ASP A 168 7.72 -9.74 -4.54
C ASP A 168 7.45 -10.11 -6.01
N LEU A 169 7.46 -9.12 -6.92
CA LEU A 169 7.33 -9.35 -8.35
C LEU A 169 8.59 -10.03 -8.91
N SER A 170 8.40 -11.00 -9.81
CA SER A 170 9.50 -11.47 -10.65
C SER A 170 10.09 -10.32 -11.47
N ALA A 171 11.37 -10.39 -11.85
CA ALA A 171 12.01 -9.36 -12.67
C ALA A 171 11.24 -9.08 -13.98
N ARG A 172 10.65 -10.12 -14.59
CA ARG A 172 9.82 -9.98 -15.79
C ARG A 172 8.54 -9.19 -15.51
N HIS A 173 7.83 -9.54 -14.44
CA HIS A 173 6.58 -8.87 -14.06
C HIS A 173 6.82 -7.42 -13.64
N ALA A 174 7.91 -7.16 -12.92
CA ALA A 174 8.31 -5.82 -12.52
C ALA A 174 8.62 -4.93 -13.72
N ALA A 175 9.47 -5.39 -14.65
CA ALA A 175 9.78 -4.66 -15.87
C ALA A 175 8.51 -4.34 -16.67
N ARG A 176 7.60 -5.32 -16.79
CA ARG A 176 6.32 -5.12 -17.49
C ARG A 176 5.41 -4.10 -16.79
N ALA A 177 5.30 -4.14 -15.47
CA ALA A 177 4.53 -3.17 -14.70
C ALA A 177 5.11 -1.75 -14.86
N THR A 178 6.44 -1.62 -14.85
CA THR A 178 7.14 -0.35 -15.09
C THR A 178 6.88 0.18 -16.49
N ASP A 179 6.96 -0.67 -17.54
CA ASP A 179 6.67 -0.27 -18.92
C ASP A 179 5.24 0.25 -19.09
N LEU A 180 4.25 -0.44 -18.50
CA LEU A 180 2.86 -0.02 -18.53
C LEU A 180 2.64 1.30 -17.78
N ALA A 181 3.27 1.47 -16.63
CA ALA A 181 3.19 2.71 -15.88
C ALA A 181 3.83 3.89 -16.63
N LEU A 182 4.96 3.67 -17.30
CA LEU A 182 5.59 4.69 -18.15
C LEU A 182 4.71 5.04 -19.36
N THR A 183 4.08 4.04 -19.98
CA THR A 183 3.13 4.26 -21.09
C THR A 183 1.94 5.11 -20.64
N TRP A 184 1.41 4.87 -19.44
CA TRP A 184 0.37 5.70 -18.85
C TRP A 184 0.88 7.13 -18.55
N LEU A 185 2.07 7.25 -17.96
CA LEU A 185 2.68 8.55 -17.65
C LEU A 185 3.01 9.37 -18.91
N ASP A 186 3.31 8.75 -20.05
CA ASP A 186 3.49 9.47 -21.32
C ASP A 186 2.28 10.40 -21.62
N ARG A 187 1.08 10.07 -21.11
CA ARG A 187 -0.15 10.86 -21.28
C ARG A 187 -0.58 11.65 -20.05
N PHE A 188 -0.40 11.09 -18.86
CA PHE A 188 -1.02 11.62 -17.64
C PHE A 188 -0.03 12.19 -16.62
N HIS A 189 1.29 12.19 -16.89
CA HIS A 189 2.33 12.57 -15.90
C HIS A 189 2.14 13.91 -15.21
N ASP A 190 1.36 14.83 -15.78
CA ASP A 190 1.17 16.19 -15.29
C ASP A 190 -0.16 16.41 -14.52
N GLN A 191 -0.89 15.32 -14.25
CA GLN A 191 -2.13 15.28 -13.47
C GLN A 191 -1.86 15.01 -11.97
N PRO A 192 -2.73 15.47 -11.04
CA PRO A 192 -2.56 15.22 -9.60
C PRO A 192 -2.44 13.72 -9.26
N GLU A 193 -3.21 12.87 -9.94
CA GLU A 193 -3.28 11.43 -9.74
C GLU A 193 -1.95 10.72 -10.05
N SER A 194 -1.10 11.32 -10.89
CA SER A 194 0.20 10.74 -11.26
C SER A 194 1.14 10.59 -10.08
N GLY A 195 0.99 11.39 -9.02
CA GLY A 195 1.75 11.19 -7.78
C GLY A 195 1.55 9.80 -7.17
N PHE A 196 0.39 9.18 -7.36
CA PHE A 196 0.11 7.82 -6.88
C PHE A 196 0.83 6.72 -7.67
N VAL A 197 1.24 7.00 -8.90
CA VAL A 197 1.99 6.08 -9.77
C VAL A 197 3.50 6.35 -9.66
N LEU A 198 3.90 7.63 -9.65
CA LEU A 198 5.30 8.07 -9.53
C LEU A 198 5.94 7.65 -8.20
N ALA A 199 5.25 7.80 -7.08
CA ALA A 199 5.81 7.45 -5.77
C ALA A 199 6.22 5.97 -5.64
N PRO A 200 5.37 4.96 -5.95
CA PRO A 200 5.80 3.57 -5.91
C PRO A 200 6.79 3.21 -7.02
N LEU A 201 6.75 3.86 -8.19
CA LEU A 201 7.77 3.70 -9.24
C LEU A 201 9.16 4.09 -8.74
N LEU A 202 9.29 5.24 -8.09
CA LEU A 202 10.57 5.71 -7.53
C LEU A 202 11.12 4.77 -6.45
N ALA A 203 10.24 4.12 -5.70
CA ALA A 203 10.61 3.16 -4.66
C ALA A 203 11.10 1.80 -5.20
N ARG A 204 10.96 1.53 -6.52
CA ARG A 204 11.41 0.26 -7.12
C ARG A 204 12.94 0.15 -7.11
N PRO A 205 13.50 -0.96 -6.60
CA PRO A 205 14.95 -1.18 -6.54
C PRO A 205 15.55 -1.65 -7.88
N ASP A 206 14.72 -2.06 -8.83
CA ASP A 206 15.08 -2.79 -10.05
C ASP A 206 14.81 -1.98 -11.34
N LEU A 207 14.81 -0.66 -11.22
CA LEU A 207 14.71 0.23 -12.39
C LEU A 207 15.98 0.14 -13.23
N ASN A 208 15.83 -0.03 -14.54
CA ASN A 208 16.95 0.12 -15.47
C ASN A 208 17.24 1.62 -15.74
N PRO A 209 18.42 1.97 -16.27
CA PRO A 209 18.79 3.37 -16.53
C PRO A 209 17.84 4.13 -17.46
N GLN A 210 17.23 3.46 -18.44
CA GLN A 210 16.29 4.09 -19.37
C GLN A 210 14.98 4.46 -18.69
N HIS A 211 14.43 3.55 -17.87
CA HIS A 211 13.26 3.81 -17.03
C HIS A 211 13.54 4.95 -16.06
N ALA A 212 14.67 4.89 -15.37
CA ALA A 212 15.15 5.92 -14.45
C ALA A 212 15.15 7.33 -15.08
N GLY A 213 15.71 7.47 -16.29
CA GLY A 213 15.74 8.76 -16.99
C GLY A 213 14.35 9.31 -17.32
N LYS A 214 13.43 8.47 -17.82
CA LYS A 214 12.04 8.87 -18.09
C LYS A 214 11.30 9.27 -16.81
N ILE A 215 11.43 8.48 -15.74
CA ILE A 215 10.79 8.75 -14.45
C ILE A 215 11.26 10.11 -13.92
N ALA A 216 12.56 10.39 -13.95
CA ALA A 216 13.09 11.67 -13.49
C ALA A 216 12.48 12.87 -14.24
N ILE A 217 12.26 12.75 -15.55
CA ILE A 217 11.58 13.80 -16.34
C ILE A 217 10.14 14.00 -15.84
N TYR A 218 9.36 12.92 -15.73
CA TYR A 218 7.96 13.00 -15.30
C TYR A 218 7.81 13.54 -13.88
N VAL A 219 8.65 13.09 -12.96
CA VAL A 219 8.63 13.55 -11.57
C VAL A 219 8.94 15.04 -11.49
N ARG A 220 9.89 15.57 -12.27
CA ARG A 220 10.18 17.02 -12.29
C ARG A 220 9.02 17.84 -12.80
N VAL A 221 8.41 17.42 -13.92
CA VAL A 221 7.23 18.11 -14.47
C VAL A 221 6.09 18.13 -13.46
N TRP A 222 5.84 16.99 -12.82
CA TRP A 222 4.81 16.87 -11.79
C TRP A 222 5.11 17.74 -10.57
N LEU A 223 6.32 17.66 -10.00
CA LEU A 223 6.71 18.44 -8.84
C LEU A 223 6.72 19.95 -9.12
N ALA A 224 7.07 20.38 -10.33
CA ALA A 224 6.98 21.79 -10.70
C ALA A 224 5.56 22.36 -10.53
N LYS A 225 4.52 21.52 -10.68
CA LYS A 225 3.11 21.91 -10.47
C LYS A 225 2.64 21.69 -9.03
N PHE A 226 3.05 20.60 -8.39
CA PHE A 226 2.40 20.10 -7.17
C PHE A 226 3.30 20.11 -5.91
N ASN A 227 4.53 20.64 -5.96
CA ASN A 227 5.47 20.56 -4.81
C ASN A 227 4.97 21.21 -3.51
N THR A 228 3.98 22.10 -3.57
CA THR A 228 3.38 22.74 -2.39
C THR A 228 2.20 21.96 -1.81
N GLU A 229 1.81 20.83 -2.41
CA GLU A 229 0.73 19.98 -1.90
C GLU A 229 1.24 18.96 -0.88
N GLU A 230 0.40 18.60 0.08
CA GLU A 230 0.72 17.57 1.08
C GLU A 230 1.12 16.23 0.43
N LYS A 231 0.47 15.86 -0.68
CA LYS A 231 0.74 14.59 -1.37
C LYS A 231 2.12 14.54 -2.04
N ALA A 232 2.74 15.69 -2.35
CA ALA A 232 4.06 15.72 -2.99
C ALA A 232 5.16 15.13 -2.11
N GLY A 233 4.98 15.12 -0.78
CA GLY A 233 5.92 14.52 0.15
C GLY A 233 6.22 13.05 -0.14
N PHE A 234 5.24 12.29 -0.64
CA PHE A 234 5.45 10.87 -0.99
C PHE A 234 6.31 10.69 -2.24
N VAL A 235 6.17 11.59 -3.22
CA VAL A 235 6.98 11.57 -4.45
C VAL A 235 8.41 12.04 -4.14
N LEU A 236 8.56 13.13 -3.38
CA LEU A 236 9.86 13.62 -2.92
C LEU A 236 10.59 12.56 -2.08
N ALA A 237 9.90 11.95 -1.11
CA ALA A 237 10.48 10.91 -0.25
C ALA A 237 10.87 9.67 -1.06
N GLY A 238 10.03 9.28 -2.03
CA GLY A 238 10.33 8.20 -2.97
C GLY A 238 11.60 8.48 -3.77
N TRP A 239 11.81 9.72 -4.23
CA TRP A 239 13.03 10.09 -4.96
C TRP A 239 14.26 10.03 -4.04
N CYS A 240 14.17 10.55 -2.81
CA CYS A 240 15.26 10.51 -1.83
C CYS A 240 15.70 9.09 -1.43
N LEU A 241 14.79 8.11 -1.48
CA LEU A 241 15.06 6.72 -1.06
C LEU A 241 15.31 5.76 -2.23
N GLY A 242 14.88 6.16 -3.42
CA GLY A 242 14.80 5.33 -4.61
C GLY A 242 16.12 5.14 -5.33
N ALA A 243 16.06 4.42 -6.46
CA ALA A 243 17.22 4.20 -7.33
C ALA A 243 17.79 5.50 -7.93
N LEU A 244 17.07 6.62 -7.81
CA LEU A 244 17.42 7.93 -8.36
C LEU A 244 17.94 8.92 -7.30
N ALA A 245 18.22 8.48 -6.07
CA ALA A 245 18.62 9.36 -4.98
C ALA A 245 19.88 10.19 -5.28
N ASP A 246 20.85 9.60 -6.00
CA ASP A 246 22.10 10.29 -6.38
C ASP A 246 21.91 11.32 -7.50
N GLN A 247 20.76 11.30 -8.19
CA GLN A 247 20.45 12.13 -9.34
C GLN A 247 19.49 13.29 -9.01
N ILE A 248 19.25 13.56 -7.72
CA ILE A 248 18.31 14.61 -7.29
C ILE A 248 18.87 15.99 -7.68
N PRO A 249 18.18 16.75 -8.55
CA PRO A 249 18.58 18.11 -8.90
C PRO A 249 18.43 19.06 -7.71
N ASP A 250 19.22 20.15 -7.70
CA ASP A 250 19.18 21.13 -6.61
C ASP A 250 17.83 21.82 -6.44
N GLU A 251 17.09 22.03 -7.54
CA GLU A 251 15.70 22.53 -7.50
C GLU A 251 14.79 21.59 -6.66
N VAL A 252 14.95 20.27 -6.83
CA VAL A 252 14.16 19.26 -6.12
C VAL A 252 14.59 19.18 -4.65
N ARG A 253 15.88 19.35 -4.34
CA ARG A 253 16.35 19.48 -2.94
C ARG A 253 15.70 20.68 -2.26
N GLY A 254 15.62 21.82 -2.95
CA GLY A 254 14.92 23.01 -2.46
C GLY A 254 13.45 22.76 -2.17
N TRP A 255 12.74 22.07 -3.08
CA TRP A 255 11.35 21.65 -2.86
C TRP A 255 11.19 20.69 -1.68
N ALA A 256 12.09 19.71 -1.54
CA ALA A 256 12.08 18.76 -0.43
C ALA A 256 12.24 19.46 0.93
N GLN A 257 13.17 20.41 1.03
CA GLN A 257 13.37 21.19 2.24
C GLN A 257 12.13 22.02 2.58
N ASN A 258 11.64 22.81 1.62
CA ASN A 258 10.45 23.64 1.80
C ASN A 258 9.22 22.81 2.20
N TRP A 259 9.03 21.63 1.58
CA TRP A 259 7.94 20.74 1.94
C TRP A 259 8.06 20.23 3.37
N ALA A 260 9.25 19.81 3.81
CA ALA A 260 9.47 19.27 5.16
C ALA A 260 9.32 20.31 6.28
N GLU A 261 9.47 21.60 5.95
CA GLU A 261 9.21 22.73 6.85
C GLU A 261 7.70 23.02 6.96
N ASN A 262 6.97 23.00 5.84
CA ASN A 262 5.54 23.33 5.80
C ASN A 262 4.62 22.16 6.24
N PHE A 263 5.04 20.91 6.03
CA PHE A 263 4.22 19.72 6.28
C PHE A 263 4.86 18.72 7.28
N PRO A 264 5.29 19.16 8.48
CA PRO A 264 6.06 18.31 9.41
C PRO A 264 5.28 17.10 9.96
N ARG A 265 3.95 17.11 9.87
CA ARG A 265 3.06 16.05 10.38
C ARG A 265 2.33 15.27 9.28
N ALA A 266 2.48 15.65 8.03
CA ALA A 266 1.83 15.00 6.91
C ALA A 266 2.22 13.52 6.81
N GLY A 267 1.27 12.65 6.49
CA GLY A 267 1.49 11.21 6.47
C GLY A 267 2.03 10.63 7.79
N GLY A 268 1.62 11.19 8.93
CA GLY A 268 2.11 10.79 10.26
C GLY A 268 3.53 11.27 10.59
N GLY A 269 4.08 12.18 9.78
CA GLY A 269 5.43 12.75 9.93
C GLY A 269 6.54 11.96 9.20
N GLY A 270 6.23 10.76 8.69
CA GLY A 270 7.19 9.89 8.01
C GLY A 270 7.92 10.56 6.83
N PRO A 271 7.22 11.18 5.86
CA PRO A 271 7.87 11.83 4.73
C PRO A 271 8.77 12.98 5.15
N ALA A 272 8.36 13.78 6.14
CA ALA A 272 9.17 14.89 6.64
C ALA A 272 10.50 14.41 7.25
N HIS A 273 10.49 13.29 7.98
CA HIS A 273 11.72 12.67 8.47
C HIS A 273 12.63 12.23 7.31
N ILE A 274 12.09 11.54 6.30
CA ILE A 274 12.87 11.07 5.14
C ILE A 274 13.56 12.26 4.45
N LEU A 275 12.81 13.32 4.17
CA LEU A 275 13.32 14.49 3.46
C LEU A 275 14.36 15.26 4.26
N ARG A 276 14.16 15.44 5.57
CA ARG A 276 15.15 16.09 6.45
C ARG A 276 16.45 15.29 6.52
N LEU A 277 16.36 13.96 6.61
CA LEU A 277 17.53 13.09 6.63
C LEU A 277 18.34 13.19 5.33
N GLY A 278 17.66 13.23 4.17
CA GLY A 278 18.31 13.38 2.87
C GLY A 278 18.86 14.79 2.60
N ALA A 279 18.27 15.83 3.18
CA ALA A 279 18.68 17.21 2.98
C ALA A 279 19.82 17.66 3.92
N LEU A 280 19.85 17.15 5.15
CA LEU A 280 20.80 17.61 6.18
C LEU A 280 22.06 16.76 6.21
N ALA A 281 23.22 17.41 6.12
CA ALA A 281 24.52 16.76 6.21
C ALA A 281 24.74 16.13 7.60
N THR A 282 25.27 14.90 7.60
CA THR A 282 25.52 14.07 8.80
C THR A 282 26.37 14.72 9.87
N ALA A 283 27.38 15.48 9.47
CA ALA A 283 28.32 16.09 10.40
C ALA A 283 27.72 17.29 11.16
N THR A 284 26.63 17.87 10.65
CA THR A 284 26.01 19.06 11.24
C THR A 284 25.19 18.72 12.47
N GLN A 285 25.08 19.67 13.40
CA GLN A 285 24.23 19.51 14.59
C GLN A 285 22.76 19.27 14.21
N ALA A 286 22.24 20.01 13.24
CA ALA A 286 20.89 19.82 12.71
C ALA A 286 20.69 18.43 12.10
N GLY A 287 21.67 17.89 11.37
CA GLY A 287 21.63 16.53 10.83
C GLY A 287 21.58 15.47 11.93
N LYS A 288 22.42 15.61 12.96
CA LYS A 288 22.41 14.71 14.14
C LYS A 288 21.09 14.76 14.90
N GLU A 289 20.52 15.94 15.10
CA GLU A 289 19.21 16.13 15.75
C GLU A 289 18.06 15.53 14.94
N ALA A 290 18.08 15.72 13.61
CA ALA A 290 17.10 15.11 12.71
C ALA A 290 17.17 13.58 12.75
N ALA A 291 18.38 13.01 12.77
CA ALA A 291 18.59 11.58 12.88
C ALA A 291 18.10 10.99 14.21
N THR A 292 18.43 11.63 15.33
CA THR A 292 17.93 11.22 16.66
C THR A 292 16.40 11.27 16.71
N THR A 293 15.80 12.36 16.22
CA THR A 293 14.34 12.52 16.21
C THR A 293 13.68 11.45 15.32
N ALA A 294 14.29 11.10 14.18
CA ALA A 294 13.77 10.05 13.31
C ALA A 294 13.87 8.66 13.96
N VAL A 295 14.97 8.35 14.68
CA VAL A 295 15.07 7.11 15.47
C VAL A 295 13.95 7.05 16.52
N ASP A 296 13.72 8.12 17.28
CA ASP A 296 12.65 8.16 18.28
C ASP A 296 11.24 8.07 17.68
N TRP A 297 11.05 8.67 16.50
CA TRP A 297 9.83 8.50 15.73
C TRP A 297 9.61 7.03 15.33
N THR A 298 10.61 6.33 14.81
CA THR A 298 10.47 4.89 14.46
C THR A 298 10.15 4.03 15.67
N ARG A 299 10.68 4.37 16.85
CA ARG A 299 10.39 3.67 18.11
C ARG A 299 8.95 3.86 18.57
N SER A 300 8.33 4.99 18.30
CA SER A 300 6.94 5.31 18.66
C SER A 300 5.93 4.89 17.59
N HIS A 301 6.37 4.72 16.34
CA HIS A 301 5.51 4.46 15.18
C HIS A 301 5.82 3.11 14.49
N ARG A 302 6.09 2.07 15.28
CA ARG A 302 6.55 0.74 14.82
C ARG A 302 5.64 0.11 13.76
N ASN A 303 4.33 0.29 13.91
CA ASN A 303 3.32 -0.28 13.02
C ASN A 303 3.00 0.63 11.83
N HIS A 304 3.58 1.83 11.77
CA HIS A 304 3.31 2.80 10.72
C HIS A 304 3.88 2.32 9.37
N PRO A 305 3.14 2.46 8.26
CA PRO A 305 3.58 1.97 6.95
C PRO A 305 4.94 2.51 6.47
N LEU A 306 5.30 3.73 6.88
CA LEU A 306 6.56 4.39 6.49
C LEU A 306 7.73 4.12 7.45
N CYS A 307 7.54 3.31 8.51
CA CYS A 307 8.60 3.03 9.47
C CYS A 307 9.87 2.47 8.80
N THR A 308 9.70 1.49 7.90
CA THR A 308 10.82 0.88 7.18
C THR A 308 11.53 1.85 6.23
N GLN A 309 10.80 2.79 5.64
CA GLN A 309 11.35 3.84 4.77
C GLN A 309 12.18 4.86 5.57
N VAL A 310 11.75 5.23 6.77
CA VAL A 310 12.53 6.10 7.67
C VAL A 310 13.80 5.39 8.15
N LEU A 311 13.72 4.10 8.50
CA LEU A 311 14.91 3.30 8.82
C LEU A 311 15.89 3.23 7.64
N LEU A 312 15.38 3.04 6.42
CA LEU A 312 16.21 3.07 5.21
C LEU A 312 16.87 4.45 5.02
N ALA A 313 16.14 5.55 5.19
CA ALA A 313 16.69 6.91 5.11
C ALA A 313 17.84 7.11 6.12
N LEU A 314 17.68 6.61 7.35
CA LEU A 314 18.72 6.64 8.38
C LEU A 314 19.96 5.87 7.94
N PHE A 315 19.84 4.67 7.37
CA PHE A 315 21.01 3.95 6.87
C PHE A 315 21.69 4.60 5.67
N LEU A 316 20.92 5.19 4.76
CA LEU A 316 21.45 5.83 3.56
C LEU A 316 22.16 7.14 3.89
N HIS A 317 21.57 7.94 4.78
CA HIS A 317 22.05 9.30 5.03
C HIS A 317 22.77 9.44 6.35
N HIS A 318 22.38 8.76 7.43
CA HIS A 318 22.95 8.92 8.78
C HIS A 318 23.34 7.56 9.41
N PRO A 319 24.25 6.78 8.79
CA PRO A 319 24.48 5.37 9.15
C PRO A 319 25.10 5.13 10.53
N THR A 320 25.63 6.18 11.16
CA THR A 320 26.32 6.11 12.47
C THR A 320 25.44 6.59 13.62
N THR A 321 24.13 6.78 13.41
CA THR A 321 23.23 7.23 14.48
C THR A 321 23.09 6.19 15.58
N ASP A 322 23.24 6.63 16.82
CA ASP A 322 23.18 5.78 18.00
C ASP A 322 21.85 5.02 18.11
N GLY A 323 21.95 3.72 18.36
CA GLY A 323 20.78 2.85 18.51
C GLY A 323 20.02 2.55 17.21
N LEU A 324 20.51 2.97 16.03
CA LEU A 324 19.89 2.67 14.73
C LEU A 324 19.88 1.15 14.45
N VAL A 325 21.03 0.48 14.59
CA VAL A 325 21.16 -0.97 14.35
C VAL A 325 20.24 -1.75 15.29
N GLU A 326 20.32 -1.49 16.60
CA GLU A 326 19.47 -2.14 17.61
C GLU A 326 17.97 -1.92 17.36
N THR A 327 17.59 -0.69 17.03
CA THR A 327 16.21 -0.35 16.67
C THR A 327 15.77 -1.13 15.42
N THR A 328 16.62 -1.20 14.40
CA THR A 328 16.31 -1.89 13.14
C THR A 328 16.20 -3.40 13.32
N VAL A 329 17.12 -4.05 14.03
CA VAL A 329 17.08 -5.51 14.23
C VAL A 329 15.82 -5.92 14.97
N ARG A 330 15.56 -5.27 16.11
CA ARG A 330 14.39 -5.57 16.94
C ARG A 330 13.07 -5.37 16.20
N TRP A 331 12.93 -4.29 15.41
CA TRP A 331 11.69 -4.01 14.68
C TRP A 331 11.59 -4.73 13.35
N GLY A 332 12.70 -4.81 12.62
CA GLY A 332 12.78 -5.45 11.32
C GLY A 332 12.42 -6.93 11.40
N LEU A 333 12.92 -7.66 12.41
CA LEU A 333 12.51 -9.04 12.66
C LEU A 333 11.00 -9.14 12.95
N HIS A 334 10.48 -8.32 13.88
CA HIS A 334 9.04 -8.31 14.17
C HIS A 334 8.19 -8.06 12.92
N ILE A 335 8.51 -7.02 12.14
CA ILE A 335 7.78 -6.68 10.93
C ILE A 335 7.93 -7.78 9.87
N GLY A 336 9.14 -8.31 9.65
CA GLY A 336 9.37 -9.35 8.64
C GLY A 336 8.58 -10.62 8.91
N TRP A 337 8.51 -11.05 10.17
CA TRP A 337 7.73 -12.22 10.57
C TRP A 337 6.21 -12.00 10.47
N HIS A 338 5.71 -10.78 10.65
CA HIS A 338 4.28 -10.49 10.69
C HIS A 338 3.71 -9.91 9.38
N ARG A 339 4.54 -9.26 8.56
CA ARG A 339 4.14 -8.54 7.34
C ARG A 339 4.90 -8.98 6.08
N GLY A 340 5.77 -9.96 6.20
CA GLY A 340 6.57 -10.48 5.10
C GLY A 340 7.98 -9.88 5.03
N PRO A 341 8.99 -10.70 4.74
CA PRO A 341 10.40 -10.30 4.79
C PRO A 341 10.81 -9.26 3.73
N SER A 342 10.09 -9.19 2.60
CA SER A 342 10.37 -8.23 1.52
C SER A 342 10.30 -6.76 1.97
N THR A 343 9.43 -6.43 2.93
CA THR A 343 9.24 -5.06 3.45
C THR A 343 10.42 -4.54 4.27
N VAL A 344 11.21 -5.45 4.84
CA VAL A 344 12.33 -5.15 5.76
C VAL A 344 13.69 -5.57 5.23
N ARG A 345 13.73 -6.22 4.05
CA ARG A 345 14.94 -6.78 3.44
C ARG A 345 16.10 -5.78 3.41
N ARG A 346 15.88 -4.56 2.90
CA ARG A 346 16.93 -3.54 2.79
C ARG A 346 17.43 -3.03 4.16
N PRO A 347 16.56 -2.53 5.07
CA PRO A 347 17.01 -2.14 6.41
C PRO A 347 17.70 -3.27 7.19
N LEU A 348 17.19 -4.50 7.14
CA LEU A 348 17.79 -5.63 7.83
C LEU A 348 19.14 -6.04 7.23
N ALA A 349 19.30 -6.01 5.90
CA ALA A 349 20.60 -6.24 5.27
C ALA A 349 21.63 -5.19 5.72
N TYR A 350 21.24 -3.91 5.80
CA TYR A 350 22.12 -2.86 6.31
C TYR A 350 22.47 -3.03 7.79
N ALA A 351 21.53 -3.50 8.61
CA ALA A 351 21.78 -3.80 10.02
C ALA A 351 22.71 -5.00 10.18
N LEU A 352 22.48 -6.08 9.41
CA LEU A 352 23.28 -7.31 9.42
C LEU A 352 24.77 -7.03 9.17
N LEU A 353 25.07 -6.19 8.17
CA LEU A 353 26.44 -5.76 7.85
C LEU A 353 27.16 -5.03 9.01
N ARG A 354 26.42 -4.54 10.00
CA ARG A 354 26.93 -3.76 11.14
C ARG A 354 26.83 -4.48 12.47
N LEU A 355 26.19 -5.64 12.53
CA LEU A 355 26.17 -6.48 13.73
C LEU A 355 27.52 -7.17 13.95
N PRO A 356 27.95 -7.38 15.19
CA PRO A 356 29.09 -8.24 15.51
C PRO A 356 28.92 -9.65 14.90
N PRO A 357 30.00 -10.32 14.45
CA PRO A 357 29.92 -11.67 13.89
C PRO A 357 29.26 -12.70 14.81
N ASP A 358 29.44 -12.56 16.13
CA ASP A 358 28.93 -13.50 17.13
C ASP A 358 27.54 -13.12 17.67
N ASP A 359 26.87 -12.11 17.08
CA ASP A 359 25.54 -11.71 17.51
C ASP A 359 24.50 -12.77 17.07
N PRO A 360 23.78 -13.42 18.00
CA PRO A 360 22.88 -14.53 17.68
C PRO A 360 21.71 -14.12 16.77
N ARG A 361 21.43 -12.82 16.65
CA ARG A 361 20.35 -12.30 15.80
C ARG A 361 20.75 -12.27 14.32
N ARG A 362 22.02 -12.49 13.99
CA ARG A 362 22.47 -12.62 12.59
C ARG A 362 21.77 -13.78 11.89
N ASP A 363 21.77 -14.96 12.52
CA ASP A 363 21.11 -16.17 11.99
C ASP A 363 19.61 -15.93 11.76
N GLU A 364 18.93 -15.27 12.70
CA GLU A 364 17.51 -14.93 12.55
C GLU A 364 17.25 -14.02 11.35
N ILE A 365 18.12 -13.02 11.13
CA ILE A 365 18.02 -12.12 9.98
C ILE A 365 18.30 -12.89 8.69
N GLU A 366 19.35 -13.71 8.64
CA GLU A 366 19.73 -14.49 7.46
C GLU A 366 18.61 -15.44 7.05
N VAL A 367 18.03 -16.21 7.98
CA VAL A 367 16.86 -17.06 7.72
C VAL A 367 15.69 -16.25 7.17
N LEU A 368 15.42 -15.08 7.74
CA LEU A 368 14.32 -14.22 7.28
C LEU A 368 14.59 -13.67 5.87
N LEU A 369 15.84 -13.36 5.53
CA LEU A 369 16.25 -12.87 4.22
C LEU A 369 16.28 -13.98 3.16
N GLU A 370 16.61 -15.22 3.53
CA GLU A 370 16.59 -16.38 2.62
C GLU A 370 15.16 -16.75 2.19
N ASN A 371 14.17 -16.53 3.06
CA ASN A 371 12.75 -16.76 2.76
C ASN A 371 12.12 -15.71 1.81
N THR A 372 12.91 -14.95 1.05
CA THR A 372 12.41 -13.94 0.08
C THR A 372 12.59 -14.31 -1.40
N ASP A 373 13.17 -15.48 -1.69
CA ASP A 373 13.29 -16.01 -3.06
C ASP A 373 12.18 -17.06 -3.34
#